data_AF-A0A822EM53-F1
#
_entry.id   AF-A0A822EM53-F1
#
_cell.length_a   1.000
_cell.length_b   1.000
_cell.length_c   1.000
_cell.angle_alpha   90.00
_cell.angle_beta   90.00
_cell.angle_gamma   90.00
#
_symmetry.space_group_name_H-M   'P 1'
#
loop_
_entity.id
_entity.type
_entity.pdbx_description
1 polymer ?
#
loop_
_entity_poly.entity_id
_entity_poly.type
_entity_poly.pdbx_seq_one_letter_code
_entity_poly.pdbx_strand_id
1 'polypeptide(L)'
;MKIIINNSYLHLLVARYGESCYNDNDCKRPFTCYKKLSSLSWGTCRCPLKYDLVNNQCVGDLNALCRKDTDCQRYMLCSGMDDGTRRCHCQTLYSYDTEQKQCYGDYRAP
;
A
#
# COMPACT_ATOMS: atom_id res chain seq x y z
N MET A 1 21.55 6.86 -35.81
CA MET A 1 21.43 8.13 -35.07
C MET A 1 21.38 7.80 -33.58
N LYS A 2 22.51 7.92 -32.88
CA LYS A 2 22.64 7.67 -31.43
C LYS A 2 22.31 8.98 -30.72
N ILE A 3 21.20 9.03 -30.01
CA ILE A 3 20.91 10.14 -29.10
C ILE A 3 21.56 9.77 -27.77
N ILE A 4 22.71 10.39 -27.50
CA ILE A 4 23.35 10.43 -26.18
C ILE A 4 22.74 11.65 -25.49
N ILE A 5 21.96 11.45 -24.43
CA ILE A 5 21.51 12.54 -23.56
C ILE A 5 22.38 12.51 -22.32
N ASN A 6 23.25 13.51 -22.18
CA ASN A 6 24.18 13.67 -21.07
C ASN A 6 23.98 15.08 -20.49
N ASN A 7 23.21 15.19 -19.39
CA ASN A 7 23.45 16.11 -18.26
C ASN A 7 22.21 16.24 -17.34
N SER A 8 22.34 15.69 -16.13
CA SER A 8 22.43 16.49 -14.90
C SER A 8 21.32 17.49 -14.57
N TYR A 9 20.05 17.06 -14.66
CA TYR A 9 18.98 17.58 -13.79
C TYR A 9 18.30 16.38 -13.14
N LEU A 10 18.87 15.95 -12.01
CA LEU A 10 18.31 14.90 -11.15
C LEU A 10 17.10 15.46 -10.39
N HIS A 11 16.09 15.98 -11.10
CA HIS A 11 14.74 15.86 -10.61
C HIS A 11 14.42 14.37 -10.74
N LEU A 12 14.69 13.60 -9.69
CA LEU A 12 14.12 12.26 -9.56
C LEU A 12 12.62 12.44 -9.72
N LEU A 13 12.11 12.20 -10.94
CA LEU A 13 10.70 12.02 -11.19
C LEU A 13 10.36 10.76 -10.43
N VAL A 14 9.96 10.94 -9.18
CA VAL A 14 9.61 9.83 -8.32
C VAL A 14 8.38 9.17 -8.95
N ALA A 15 8.57 7.94 -9.38
CA ALA A 15 7.65 7.14 -10.16
C ALA A 15 6.32 6.95 -9.41
N ARG A 16 5.21 7.11 -10.13
CA ARG A 16 3.85 6.98 -9.58
C ARG A 16 3.37 5.53 -9.66
N TYR A 17 2.19 5.25 -9.10
CA TYR A 17 1.58 3.92 -9.22
C TYR A 17 1.57 3.44 -10.68
N GLY A 18 2.00 2.20 -10.90
CA GLY A 18 2.04 1.58 -12.22
C GLY A 18 3.29 1.88 -13.05
N GLU A 19 4.13 2.81 -12.62
CA GLU A 19 5.39 3.13 -13.31
C GLU A 19 6.52 2.17 -12.93
N SER A 20 7.51 2.04 -13.80
CA SER A 20 8.66 1.16 -13.60
C SER A 20 9.59 1.70 -12.52
N CYS A 21 10.15 0.80 -11.72
CA CYS A 21 11.10 1.13 -10.64
C CYS A 21 12.23 0.09 -10.59
N TYR A 22 13.41 0.52 -10.16
CA TYR A 22 14.53 -0.35 -9.84
C TYR A 22 14.59 -0.65 -8.33
N ASN A 23 14.26 0.34 -7.49
CA ASN A 23 14.18 0.20 -6.04
C ASN A 23 13.08 1.12 -5.45
N ASP A 24 12.83 1.04 -4.13
CA ASP A 24 11.77 1.78 -3.45
C ASP A 24 11.95 3.30 -3.48
N ASN A 25 13.19 3.81 -3.60
CA ASN A 25 13.45 5.25 -3.69
C ASN A 25 12.96 5.83 -5.02
N ASP A 26 12.76 4.99 -6.03
CA ASP A 26 12.20 5.41 -7.30
C ASP A 26 10.70 5.66 -7.18
N CYS A 27 10.01 5.15 -6.14
CA CYS A 27 8.55 5.24 -6.02
C CYS A 27 8.08 6.41 -5.14
N LYS A 28 7.08 7.15 -5.62
CA LYS A 28 6.50 8.27 -4.88
C LYS A 28 5.82 7.70 -3.65
N ARG A 29 6.18 8.18 -2.45
CA ARG A 29 5.47 7.79 -1.23
C ARG A 29 3.96 8.02 -1.43
N PRO A 30 3.09 7.03 -1.08
CA PRO A 30 3.37 5.84 -0.26
C PRO A 30 3.70 4.54 -1.03
N PHE A 31 4.01 4.57 -2.32
CA PHE A 31 4.23 3.37 -3.14
C PHE A 31 5.59 2.69 -2.85
N THR A 32 5.65 1.38 -3.06
CA THR A 32 6.85 0.52 -2.98
C THR A 32 7.11 -0.20 -4.29
N CYS A 33 8.36 -0.49 -4.60
CA CYS A 33 8.78 -1.14 -5.83
C CYS A 33 8.60 -2.67 -5.74
N TYR A 34 7.61 -3.18 -6.46
CA TYR A 34 7.34 -4.62 -6.50
C TYR A 34 7.98 -5.28 -7.72
N LYS A 35 8.95 -6.17 -7.51
CA LYS A 35 9.58 -6.96 -8.57
C LYS A 35 8.88 -8.32 -8.71
N LYS A 36 8.42 -8.65 -9.92
CA LYS A 36 8.03 -10.03 -10.23
C LYS A 36 9.30 -10.88 -10.25
N LEU A 37 9.28 -12.04 -9.60
CA LEU A 37 10.40 -12.99 -9.56
C LEU A 37 10.95 -13.37 -10.96
N SER A 38 10.16 -13.20 -12.02
CA SER A 38 10.56 -13.43 -13.42
C SER A 38 11.34 -12.27 -14.08
N SER A 39 11.45 -11.11 -13.44
CA SER A 39 12.01 -9.88 -14.02
C SER A 39 12.98 -9.24 -13.02
N LEU A 40 14.19 -9.81 -12.93
CA LEU A 40 15.21 -9.44 -11.93
C LEU A 40 15.71 -7.98 -12.03
N SER A 41 15.44 -7.29 -13.14
CA SER A 41 16.01 -5.97 -13.43
C SER A 41 15.08 -4.81 -13.08
N TRP A 42 13.76 -4.98 -13.20
CA TRP A 42 12.78 -3.89 -13.07
C TRP A 42 11.49 -4.38 -12.42
N GLY A 43 10.96 -3.56 -11.52
CA GLY A 43 9.67 -3.75 -10.86
C GLY A 43 8.65 -2.69 -11.29
N THR A 44 7.53 -2.66 -10.59
CA THR A 44 6.48 -1.66 -10.75
C THR A 44 6.14 -1.04 -9.41
N CYS A 45 6.00 0.27 -9.34
CA CYS A 45 5.53 0.96 -8.14
C CYS A 45 4.07 0.56 -7.87
N ARG A 46 3.84 -0.01 -6.70
CA ARG A 46 2.52 -0.47 -6.25
C ARG A 46 2.28 -0.02 -4.83
N CYS A 47 1.03 -0.10 -4.39
CA CYS A 47 0.77 0.01 -2.97
C CYS A 47 1.53 -1.08 -2.20
N PRO A 48 2.00 -0.78 -0.97
CA PRO A 48 2.60 -1.80 -0.12
C PRO A 48 1.65 -2.98 0.04
N LEU A 49 2.20 -4.15 0.33
CA LEU A 49 1.38 -5.30 0.72
C LEU A 49 0.39 -4.86 1.80
N LYS A 50 -0.89 -5.25 1.67
CA LYS A 50 -2.01 -4.93 2.59
C LYS A 50 -2.64 -3.55 2.38
N TYR A 51 -2.36 -2.90 1.25
CA TYR A 51 -2.99 -1.66 0.83
C TYR A 51 -3.52 -1.77 -0.60
N ASP A 52 -4.75 -1.32 -0.81
CA ASP A 52 -5.39 -1.17 -2.11
C ASP A 52 -5.21 0.24 -2.66
N LEU A 53 -5.24 0.37 -3.99
CA LEU A 53 -5.24 1.68 -4.64
C LEU A 53 -6.67 2.19 -4.80
N VAL A 54 -7.03 3.27 -4.11
CA VAL A 54 -8.29 4.00 -4.29
C VAL A 54 -8.00 5.47 -4.53
N ASN A 55 -8.51 6.04 -5.62
CA ASN A 55 -8.30 7.44 -5.99
C ASN A 55 -6.84 7.91 -5.92
N ASN A 56 -5.91 7.07 -6.40
CA ASN A 56 -4.46 7.31 -6.38
C ASN A 56 -3.84 7.40 -4.96
N GLN A 57 -4.54 6.87 -3.94
CA GLN A 57 -4.06 6.71 -2.58
C GLN A 57 -4.00 5.23 -2.22
N CYS A 58 -2.98 4.83 -1.45
CA CYS A 58 -2.91 3.49 -0.89
C CYS A 58 -3.70 3.45 0.41
N VAL A 59 -4.81 2.74 0.42
CA VAL A 59 -5.69 2.62 1.58
C VAL A 59 -5.62 1.20 2.11
N GLY A 60 -5.54 1.02 3.44
CA GLY A 60 -5.43 -0.29 4.07
C GLY A 60 -6.59 -1.19 3.65
N ASP A 61 -6.25 -2.37 3.15
CA ASP A 61 -7.23 -3.36 2.74
C ASP A 61 -7.89 -3.98 3.98
N LEU A 62 -9.19 -3.75 4.13
CA LEU A 62 -10.00 -4.43 5.13
C LEU A 62 -10.07 -5.90 4.73
N ASN A 63 -9.56 -6.78 5.58
CA ASN A 63 -9.29 -8.21 5.35
C ASN A 63 -7.89 -8.56 4.81
N ALA A 64 -6.95 -7.62 4.80
CA ALA A 64 -5.57 -7.97 4.48
C ALA A 64 -5.01 -9.02 5.44
N LEU A 65 -4.29 -10.01 4.91
CA LEU A 65 -3.61 -11.03 5.72
C LEU A 65 -2.58 -10.39 6.65
N CYS A 66 -2.60 -10.75 7.93
CA CYS A 66 -1.76 -10.17 8.96
C CYS A 66 -1.16 -11.23 9.87
N ARG A 67 -0.03 -10.92 10.52
CA ARG A 67 0.58 -11.77 11.57
C ARG A 67 0.57 -11.10 12.93
N LYS A 68 0.60 -9.76 12.94
CA LYS A 68 0.66 -8.89 14.12
C LYS A 68 -0.09 -7.59 13.85
N ASP A 69 -0.52 -6.87 14.87
CA ASP A 69 -1.33 -5.66 14.70
C ASP A 69 -0.62 -4.55 13.91
N THR A 70 0.71 -4.46 14.00
CA THR A 70 1.50 -3.47 13.24
C THR A 70 1.48 -3.71 11.73
N ASP A 71 0.95 -4.85 11.30
CA ASP A 71 0.74 -5.14 9.88
C ASP A 71 -0.50 -4.46 9.31
N CYS A 72 -1.40 -3.99 10.18
CA CYS A 72 -2.66 -3.36 9.83
C CYS A 72 -2.56 -1.83 9.94
N GLN A 73 -3.49 -1.11 9.30
CA GLN A 73 -3.54 0.35 9.39
C GLN A 73 -3.94 0.78 10.82
N ARG A 74 -3.70 2.06 11.12
CA ARG A 74 -4.20 2.71 12.35
C ARG A 74 -5.69 2.42 12.54
N TYR A 75 -6.07 2.12 13.78
CA TYR A 75 -7.43 1.77 14.19
C TYR A 75 -7.95 0.40 13.68
N MET A 76 -7.06 -0.43 13.14
CA MET A 76 -7.32 -1.83 12.85
C MET A 76 -6.59 -2.76 13.83
N LEU A 77 -7.05 -4.00 13.92
CA LEU A 77 -6.42 -5.10 14.66
C LEU A 77 -6.27 -6.32 13.76
N CYS A 78 -5.31 -7.17 14.11
CA CYS A 78 -5.09 -8.44 13.45
C CYS A 78 -5.71 -9.58 14.28
N SER A 79 -6.90 -10.07 13.90
CA SER A 79 -7.55 -11.22 14.55
C SER A 79 -7.56 -12.46 13.67
N GLY A 80 -7.78 -13.62 14.30
CA GLY A 80 -8.08 -14.85 13.59
C GLY A 80 -9.50 -14.83 13.05
N MET A 81 -9.68 -15.40 11.85
CA MET A 81 -10.95 -15.59 11.17
C MET A 81 -11.32 -17.08 11.20
N ASP A 82 -12.60 -17.39 10.95
CA ASP A 82 -13.12 -18.77 10.98
C ASP A 82 -12.45 -19.71 9.97
N ASP A 83 -11.85 -19.15 8.91
CA ASP A 83 -11.08 -19.88 7.91
C ASP A 83 -9.64 -20.25 8.35
N GLY A 84 -9.28 -19.97 9.61
CA GLY A 84 -7.96 -20.21 10.18
C GLY A 84 -6.90 -19.19 9.74
N THR A 85 -7.26 -18.21 8.91
CA THR A 85 -6.36 -17.11 8.55
C THR A 85 -6.44 -15.99 9.58
N ARG A 86 -5.46 -15.08 9.56
CA ARG A 86 -5.49 -13.86 10.37
C ARG A 86 -5.61 -12.65 9.46
N ARG A 87 -6.57 -11.77 9.74
CA ARG A 87 -6.87 -10.63 8.86
C ARG A 87 -7.10 -9.33 9.64
N CYS A 88 -6.80 -8.22 8.98
CA CYS A 88 -7.02 -6.89 9.51
C CYS A 88 -8.52 -6.55 9.51
N HIS A 89 -9.05 -6.10 10.65
CA HIS A 89 -10.42 -5.61 10.82
C HIS A 89 -10.41 -4.35 11.70
N CYS A 90 -11.46 -3.53 11.65
CA CYS A 90 -11.56 -2.35 12.50
C CYS A 90 -11.64 -2.73 13.99
N GLN A 91 -11.04 -1.89 14.85
CA GLN A 91 -11.22 -2.01 16.30
C GLN A 91 -12.70 -1.93 16.67
N THR A 92 -13.07 -2.51 17.82
CA THR A 92 -14.48 -2.66 18.28
C THR A 92 -15.30 -1.36 18.32
N LEU A 93 -14.66 -0.19 18.38
CA LEU A 93 -15.30 1.14 18.41
C LEU A 93 -15.21 1.90 17.08
N TYR A 94 -14.74 1.23 16.03
CA TYR A 94 -14.51 1.82 14.72
C TYR A 94 -15.34 1.09 13.69
N SER A 95 -16.03 1.86 12.87
CA SER A 95 -16.80 1.38 11.72
C SER A 95 -15.94 1.50 10.47
N TYR A 96 -16.10 0.58 9.51
CA TYR A 96 -15.40 0.67 8.24
C TYR A 96 -16.19 1.53 7.26
N ASP A 97 -15.57 2.62 6.80
CA ASP A 97 -16.10 3.41 5.69
C ASP A 97 -15.70 2.73 4.38
N THR A 98 -16.69 2.19 3.65
CA THR A 98 -16.44 1.54 2.36
C THR A 98 -16.08 2.52 1.24
N GLU A 99 -16.48 3.79 1.34
CA GLU A 99 -16.19 4.84 0.37
C GLU A 99 -14.77 5.37 0.57
N GLN A 100 -14.37 5.63 1.81
CA GLN A 100 -13.03 6.10 2.16
C GLN A 100 -12.03 4.96 2.42
N LYS A 101 -12.52 3.72 2.43
CA LYS A 101 -11.75 2.49 2.67
C LYS A 101 -10.96 2.48 3.98
N GLN A 102 -11.45 3.16 5.01
CA GLN A 102 -10.74 3.29 6.28
C GLN A 102 -11.66 3.09 7.50
N CYS A 103 -11.07 2.69 8.62
CA CYS A 103 -11.78 2.64 9.89
C CYS A 103 -11.91 4.05 10.47
N TYR A 104 -13.12 4.47 10.79
CA TYR A 104 -13.40 5.74 11.44
C TYR A 104 -14.06 5.48 12.79
N GLY A 105 -13.72 6.32 13.78
CA GLY A 105 -14.31 6.22 15.11
C GLY A 105 -15.77 6.60 15.03
N ASP A 106 -16.66 5.68 15.38
CA ASP A 106 -18.05 6.03 15.61
C ASP A 106 -18.09 6.71 16.99
N TYR A 107 -18.05 8.05 17.03
CA TYR A 107 -18.28 8.80 18.27
C TYR A 107 -19.70 8.62 18.83
N ARG A 108 -20.47 7.67 18.29
CA ARG A 108 -21.75 7.18 18.83
C ARG A 108 -21.52 5.96 19.72
N ALA A 109 -20.76 6.14 20.80
CA ALA A 109 -20.94 5.34 22.00
C ALA A 109 -21.80 6.15 22.99
N PRO A 110 -22.72 5.52 23.74
CA PRO A 110 -23.73 6.18 24.58
C PRO A 110 -23.17 7.13 25.64
#